data_AF-A0A0D8Y819-F1
#
_entry.id   AF-A0A0D8Y819-F1
#
_cell.length_a   1.000
_cell.length_b   1.000
_cell.length_c   1.000
_cell.angle_alpha   90.00
_cell.angle_beta   90.00
_cell.angle_gamma   90.00
#
_symmetry.space_group_name_H-M   'P 1'
#
loop_
_entity.id
_entity.type
_entity.pdbx_description
1 polymer ?
#
loop_
_entity_poly.entity_id
_entity_poly.type
_entity_poly.pdbx_seq_one_letter_code
_entity_poly.pdbx_strand_id
1 'polypeptide(L)'
;MRRIFQVILLSSVLLNPIVAQHFTKRESREKQCKVHRSPPVHHVMDQICLFCHEMFSHEAPNLRAQCRANCFRNDWFTSCIAIFSSKNRQERERT
;
A
#
# COMPACT_ATOMS: atom_id res chain seq x y z
N MET A 1 33.57 34.88 -6.64
CA MET A 1 32.90 34.11 -5.56
C MET A 1 31.44 33.73 -5.86
N ARG A 2 30.60 34.56 -6.50
CA ARG A 2 29.18 34.24 -6.80
C ARG A 2 28.93 33.01 -7.70
N ARG A 3 29.82 32.72 -8.66
CA ARG A 3 29.67 31.57 -9.58
C ARG A 3 29.96 30.22 -8.92
N ILE A 4 30.86 30.20 -7.93
CA ILE A 4 31.23 28.98 -7.19
C ILE A 4 30.04 28.51 -6.34
N PHE A 5 29.31 29.45 -5.73
CA PHE A 5 28.13 29.16 -4.91
C PHE A 5 26.96 28.56 -5.72
N GLN A 6 26.80 28.97 -6.99
CA GLN A 6 25.81 28.38 -7.90
C GLN A 6 26.13 26.94 -8.30
N VAL A 7 27.42 26.62 -8.50
CA VAL A 7 27.85 25.26 -8.84
C VAL A 7 27.65 24.31 -7.66
N ILE A 8 27.90 24.77 -6.42
CA ILE A 8 27.72 23.95 -5.22
C ILE A 8 26.24 23.57 -5.02
N LEU A 9 25.31 24.54 -5.13
CA LEU A 9 23.86 24.30 -4.97
C LEU A 9 23.29 23.32 -6.00
N LEU A 10 23.76 23.36 -7.25
CA LEU A 10 23.32 22.44 -8.31
C LEU A 10 23.89 21.03 -8.12
N SER A 11 25.14 20.91 -7.64
CA SER A 11 25.81 19.61 -7.44
C SER A 11 25.25 18.80 -6.27
N SER A 12 24.78 19.46 -5.20
CA SER A 12 24.26 18.81 -4.00
C SER A 12 22.93 18.07 -4.18
N VAL A 13 22.17 18.35 -5.24
CA VAL A 13 20.85 17.72 -5.46
C VAL A 13 21.00 16.29 -6.02
N LEU A 14 22.09 15.99 -6.72
CA LEU A 14 22.29 14.72 -7.44
C LEU A 14 23.01 13.63 -6.62
N LEU A 15 23.55 13.96 -5.43
CA LEU A 15 24.33 13.05 -4.58
C LEU A 15 23.60 12.61 -3.30
N ASN A 16 22.26 12.55 -3.30
CA ASN A 16 21.50 12.02 -2.17
C ASN A 16 21.13 10.53 -2.38
N PRO A 17 21.99 9.56 -1.99
CA PRO A 17 21.75 8.12 -2.14
C PRO A 17 20.59 7.58 -1.27
N ILE A 18 20.05 8.42 -0.39
CA ILE A 18 18.97 8.08 0.55
C ILE A 18 17.71 7.62 -0.20
N VAL A 19 17.38 8.25 -1.33
CA VAL A 19 16.16 7.93 -2.09
C VAL A 19 16.29 6.58 -2.80
N ALA A 20 17.49 6.25 -3.30
CA ALA A 20 17.73 5.01 -4.05
C ALA A 20 17.70 3.75 -3.16
N GLN A 21 18.20 3.83 -1.92
CA GLN A 21 18.21 2.68 -1.00
C GLN A 21 16.82 2.30 -0.47
N HIS A 22 15.92 3.28 -0.29
CA HIS A 22 14.55 2.99 0.15
C HIS A 22 13.70 2.33 -0.96
N PHE A 23 13.94 2.70 -2.22
CA PHE A 23 13.21 2.16 -3.37
C PHE A 23 13.56 0.68 -3.64
N THR A 24 14.84 0.32 -3.65
CA THR A 24 15.30 -1.06 -3.90
C THR A 24 14.82 -2.04 -2.82
N LYS A 25 14.77 -1.60 -1.56
CA LYS A 25 14.22 -2.40 -0.45
C LYS A 25 12.72 -2.66 -0.60
N ARG A 26 11.95 -1.67 -1.06
CA ARG A 26 10.50 -1.81 -1.30
C ARG A 26 10.22 -2.78 -2.45
N GLU A 27 10.96 -2.65 -3.54
CA GLU A 27 10.87 -3.53 -4.71
C GLU A 27 11.24 -4.99 -4.37
N SER A 28 12.26 -5.20 -3.54
CA SER A 28 12.67 -6.54 -3.10
C SER A 28 11.63 -7.26 -2.23
N ARG A 29 10.82 -6.50 -1.47
CA ARG A 29 9.75 -7.04 -0.62
C ARG A 29 8.48 -7.33 -1.42
N GLU A 30 8.14 -6.48 -2.39
CA GLU A 30 7.05 -6.74 -3.34
C GLU A 30 7.31 -8.01 -4.14
N LYS A 31 8.54 -8.22 -4.65
CA LYS A 31 8.90 -9.45 -5.40
C LYS A 31 8.77 -10.76 -4.59
N GLN A 32 8.67 -10.70 -3.25
CA GLN A 32 8.56 -11.88 -2.39
C GLN A 32 7.12 -12.25 -2.00
N CYS A 33 6.12 -11.42 -2.33
CA CYS A 33 4.74 -11.75 -1.97
C CYS A 33 4.22 -12.93 -2.81
N LYS A 34 3.83 -14.03 -2.16
CA LYS A 34 3.24 -15.21 -2.84
C LYS A 34 2.03 -14.85 -3.71
N VAL A 35 1.31 -13.79 -3.36
CA VAL A 35 0.12 -13.32 -4.09
C VAL A 35 0.42 -12.87 -5.53
N HIS A 36 1.63 -12.35 -5.81
CA HIS A 36 2.00 -11.96 -7.18
C HIS A 36 2.28 -13.17 -8.08
N ARG A 37 2.41 -14.38 -7.51
CA ARG A 37 2.51 -15.62 -8.29
C ARG A 37 1.19 -16.00 -8.96
N SER A 38 0.07 -15.45 -8.48
CA SER A 38 -1.25 -15.62 -9.08
C SER A 38 -1.88 -14.26 -9.41
N PRO A 39 -1.66 -13.72 -10.62
CA PRO A 39 -2.21 -12.43 -11.04
C PRO A 39 -3.72 -12.26 -10.79
N PRO A 40 -4.58 -13.29 -11.00
CA PRO A 40 -6.01 -13.17 -10.71
C PRO A 40 -6.31 -12.93 -9.23
N VAL A 41 -5.61 -13.63 -8.32
CA VAL A 41 -5.81 -13.47 -6.87
C VAL A 41 -5.36 -12.08 -6.43
N HIS A 42 -4.20 -11.64 -6.91
CA HIS A 42 -3.72 -10.29 -6.66
C HIS A 42 -4.74 -9.24 -7.11
N HIS A 43 -5.29 -9.38 -8.32
CA HIS A 43 -6.30 -8.45 -8.84
C HIS A 43 -7.54 -8.38 -7.93
N VAL A 44 -8.06 -9.52 -7.48
CA VAL A 44 -9.21 -9.55 -6.56
C VAL A 44 -8.89 -8.84 -5.23
N MET A 45 -7.72 -9.11 -4.64
CA MET A 45 -7.31 -8.44 -3.40
C MET A 45 -7.13 -6.92 -3.61
N ASP A 46 -6.62 -6.52 -4.77
CA ASP A 46 -6.45 -5.13 -5.18
C ASP A 46 -7.79 -4.38 -5.27
N GLN A 47 -8.81 -5.04 -5.81
CA GLN A 47 -10.18 -4.54 -5.91
C GLN A 47 -10.85 -4.39 -4.54
N ILE A 48 -10.68 -5.36 -3.64
CA ILE A 48 -11.19 -5.24 -2.26
C ILE A 48 -10.63 -3.98 -1.58
N CYS A 49 -9.32 -3.74 -1.71
CA CYS A 49 -8.70 -2.53 -1.16
C CYS A 49 -9.20 -1.24 -1.82
N LEU A 50 -9.58 -1.28 -3.10
CA LEU A 50 -10.13 -0.12 -3.81
C LEU A 50 -11.55 0.20 -3.30
N PHE A 51 -12.44 -0.78 -3.26
CA PHE A 51 -13.81 -0.57 -2.77
C PHE A 51 -13.84 -0.13 -1.31
N CYS A 52 -13.00 -0.75 -0.48
CA CYS A 52 -12.87 -0.34 0.91
C CYS A 52 -12.40 1.13 1.03
N HIS A 53 -11.41 1.54 0.22
CA HIS A 53 -10.99 2.94 0.19
C HIS A 53 -12.11 3.88 -0.27
N GLU A 54 -12.89 3.51 -1.28
CA GLU A 54 -13.99 4.35 -1.77
C GLU A 54 -15.03 4.59 -0.66
N MET A 55 -15.41 3.52 0.07
CA MET A 55 -16.37 3.59 1.17
C MET A 55 -15.86 4.42 2.36
N PHE A 56 -14.59 4.27 2.75
CA PHE A 56 -14.02 4.88 3.96
C PHE A 56 -13.00 5.99 3.67
N SER A 57 -13.04 6.57 2.47
CA SER A 57 -12.08 7.60 2.03
C SER A 57 -12.06 8.83 2.93
N HIS A 58 -13.20 9.17 3.53
CA HIS A 58 -13.36 10.30 4.45
C HIS A 58 -12.66 10.10 5.81
N GLU A 59 -12.62 8.86 6.33
CA GLU A 59 -11.95 8.52 7.58
C GLU A 59 -10.47 8.15 7.35
N ALA A 60 -10.20 7.43 6.26
CA ALA A 60 -8.89 6.87 5.94
C ALA A 60 -8.52 7.12 4.46
N PRO A 61 -7.98 8.31 4.13
CA PRO A 61 -7.66 8.67 2.74
C PRO A 61 -6.56 7.80 2.13
N ASN A 62 -5.68 7.22 2.96
CA ASN A 62 -4.58 6.34 2.51
C ASN A 62 -4.93 4.84 2.60
N LEU A 63 -6.20 4.49 2.82
CA LEU A 63 -6.63 3.13 3.11
C LEU A 63 -6.21 2.13 2.03
N ARG A 64 -6.32 2.51 0.75
CA ARG A 64 -5.92 1.64 -0.38
C ARG A 64 -4.46 1.20 -0.28
N ALA A 65 -3.56 2.13 0.07
CA ALA A 65 -2.13 1.85 0.19
C ALA A 65 -1.81 1.02 1.44
N GLN A 66 -2.47 1.32 2.56
CA GLN A 66 -2.32 0.58 3.81
C GLN A 66 -2.83 -0.87 3.67
N CYS A 67 -3.96 -1.06 2.99
CA CYS A 67 -4.55 -2.36 2.70
C CYS A 67 -3.61 -3.26 1.87
N ARG A 68 -2.90 -2.71 0.89
CA ARG A 68 -1.93 -3.44 0.04
C ARG A 68 -0.60 -3.73 0.74
N ALA A 69 -0.32 -3.06 1.85
CA ALA A 69 0.97 -3.17 2.53
C ALA A 69 1.24 -4.61 3.01
N ASN A 70 2.51 -4.97 3.12
CA ASN A 70 2.94 -6.26 3.66
C ASN A 70 2.25 -7.46 3.00
N CYS A 71 2.10 -7.46 1.67
CA CYS A 71 1.47 -8.54 0.92
C CYS A 71 0.02 -8.86 1.36
N PHE A 72 -0.77 -7.83 1.68
CA PHE A 72 -2.13 -7.96 2.23
C PHE A 72 -2.20 -8.67 3.60
N ARG A 73 -1.06 -8.86 4.28
CA ARG A 73 -0.98 -9.45 5.63
C ARG A 73 -0.96 -8.33 6.66
N ASN A 74 -2.10 -7.68 6.82
CA ASN A 74 -2.30 -6.59 7.75
C ASN A 74 -3.77 -6.52 8.17
N ASP A 75 -4.04 -5.79 9.25
CA ASP A 75 -5.38 -5.69 9.82
C ASP A 75 -6.33 -4.90 8.91
N TRP A 76 -5.83 -3.96 8.11
CA TRP A 76 -6.64 -3.21 7.15
C TRP A 76 -7.30 -4.12 6.13
N PHE A 77 -6.54 -5.06 5.55
CA PHE A 77 -7.08 -6.03 4.61
C PHE A 77 -8.10 -6.96 5.27
N THR A 78 -7.81 -7.45 6.49
CA THR A 78 -8.72 -8.30 7.27
C THR A 78 -10.05 -7.58 7.57
N SER A 79 -9.99 -6.32 7.97
CA SER A 79 -11.18 -5.50 8.22
C SER A 79 -11.96 -5.25 6.93
N CYS A 80 -11.28 -4.90 5.83
CA CYS A 80 -11.93 -4.67 4.54
C CYS A 80 -12.66 -5.91 4.01
N ILE A 81 -12.05 -7.10 4.08
CA ILE A 81 -12.70 -8.33 3.61
C ILE A 81 -13.84 -8.77 4.54
N ALA A 82 -13.77 -8.46 5.84
CA ALA A 82 -14.83 -8.80 6.80
C ALA A 82 -16.16 -8.11 6.46
N ILE A 83 -16.12 -6.91 5.87
CA ILE A 83 -17.33 -6.18 5.42
C ILE A 83 -18.07 -6.96 4.32
N PHE A 84 -17.33 -7.61 3.44
CA PHE A 84 -17.89 -8.43 2.36
C PHE A 84 -18.20 -9.88 2.80
N SER A 85 -17.84 -10.26 4.04
CA SER A 85 -18.06 -11.61 4.54
C SER A 85 -19.45 -11.75 5.18
N SER A 86 -20.19 -12.78 4.78
CA SER A 86 -21.53 -13.10 5.31
C SER A 86 -21.52 -13.67 6.73
N LYS A 87 -20.35 -13.81 7.37
CA LYS A 87 -20.20 -14.41 8.71
C LYS A 87 -20.99 -13.66 9.80
N ASN A 88 -21.36 -12.39 9.55
CA ASN A 88 -22.16 -11.57 10.47
C ASN A 88 -23.68 -11.65 10.25
N ARG A 89 -24.18 -12.38 9.23
CA ARG A 89 -25.61 -12.49 8.97
C ARG A 89 -26.32 -13.45 9.92
N GLN A 90 -25.63 -14.50 10.39
CA GLN A 90 -26.24 -15.55 11.21
C GLN A 90 -26.48 -15.14 12.68
N GLU A 91 -25.74 -14.17 13.22
CA GLU A 91 -25.93 -13.67 14.59
C GLU A 91 -27.20 -12.81 14.72
N ARG A 92 -27.59 -12.10 13.66
CA ARG A 92 -28.69 -11.12 13.66
C ARG A 92 -30.07 -11.72 13.33
N GLU A 93 -30.13 -12.98 12.90
CA GLU A 93 -31.38 -13.72 12.64
C GLU A 93 -31.76 -14.69 13.79
N ARG A 94 -30.98 -14.71 14.89
CA ARG A 94 -31.23 -15.58 16.07
C ARG A 94 -31.57 -14.80 17.34
N THR A 95 -31.88 -13.50 17.23
CA THR A 95 -32.45 -12.65 18.30
C THR A 95 -33.83 -12.19 17.87
#